data_AF-A0A522B9Y3-F1
#
_entry.id   AF-A0A522B9Y3-F1
#
_cell.length_a   1.000
_cell.length_b   1.000
_cell.length_c   1.000
_cell.angle_alpha   90.00
_cell.angle_beta   90.00
_cell.angle_gamma   90.00
#
_symmetry.space_group_name_H-M   'P 1'
#
loop_
_entity.id
_entity.type
_entity.pdbx_description
1 polymer ?
#
loop_
_entity_poly.entity_id
_entity_poly.type
_entity_poly.pdbx_seq_one_letter_code
_entity_poly.pdbx_strand_id
1 'polypeptide(L)' 'MQKIATRVFIISSVAFGVFGILMILTPQEPQLLYTIIQKLLAISLFIVLPSFALAVAARFLNTKH' A
#
# COMPACT_ATOMS: atom_id res chain seq x y z
N MET A 1 3.89 12.30 14.35
CA MET A 1 3.67 12.04 12.91
C MET A 1 4.12 10.65 12.47
N GLN A 2 5.30 10.16 12.88
CA GLN A 2 5.82 8.85 12.48
C GLN A 2 4.89 7.66 12.81
N LYS A 3 4.30 7.60 14.01
CA LYS A 3 3.40 6.50 14.43
C LYS A 3 2.17 6.34 13.52
N ILE A 4 1.65 7.44 12.96
CA ILE A 4 0.49 7.41 12.06
C ILE A 4 0.93 6.93 10.69
N ALA A 5 2.01 7.47 10.13
CA ALA A 5 2.57 7.03 8.85
C ALA A 5 2.92 5.54 8.86
N THR A 6 3.52 5.05 9.95
CA THR A 6 3.84 3.62 10.11
C THR A 6 2.57 2.77 10.22
N ARG A 7 1.52 3.22 10.92
CA ARG A 7 0.24 2.49 10.97
C ARG A 7 -0.45 2.43 9.61
N VAL A 8 -0.49 3.56 8.89
CA VAL A 8 -1.06 3.63 7.54
C VAL A 8 -0.26 2.72 6.59
N PHE A 9 1.07 2.76 6.65
CA PHE A 9 1.93 1.85 5.89
C PHE A 9 1.58 0.39 6.15
N ILE A 10 1.49 -0.03 7.42
CA ILE A 10 1.17 -1.43 7.77
C ILE A 10 -0.19 -1.84 7.21
N ILE A 11 -1.24 -1.04 7.44
CA ILE A 11 -2.60 -1.35 6.97
C ILE A 11 -2.63 -1.42 5.43
N SER A 12 -2.00 -0.46 4.76
CA SER A 12 -1.93 -0.44 3.29
C SER A 12 -1.10 -1.59 2.72
N SER A 13 -0.02 -2.01 3.38
CA SER A 13 0.78 -3.17 2.98
C SER A 13 -0.01 -4.48 3.11
N VAL A 14 -0.77 -4.64 4.20
CA VAL A 14 -1.66 -5.80 4.38
C VAL A 14 -2.74 -5.80 3.30
N ALA A 15 -3.39 -4.66 3.03
CA ALA A 15 -4.40 -4.55 1.97
C ALA A 15 -3.82 -4.84 0.58
N PHE A 16 -2.62 -4.33 0.27
CA PHE A 16 -1.92 -4.64 -0.98
C PHE A 16 -1.66 -6.14 -1.13
N GLY A 17 -1.21 -6.81 -0.06
CA GLY A 17 -1.01 -8.26 -0.05
C GLY A 17 -2.30 -9.04 -0.31
N VAL A 18 -3.40 -8.64 0.34
CA VAL A 18 -4.72 -9.25 0.13
C VAL A 18 -5.21 -9.06 -1.30
N PHE A 19 -5.12 -7.83 -1.85
CA PHE A 19 -5.51 -7.58 -3.24
C PHE A 19 -4.61 -8.30 -4.25
N GLY A 20 -3.32 -8.46 -3.95
CA GLY A 20 -2.39 -9.23 -4.79
C GLY A 20 -2.77 -10.70 -4.85
N ILE A 21 -3.12 -11.31 -3.72
CA ILE A 21 -3.61 -12.69 -3.66
C ILE A 21 -4.94 -12.80 -4.41
N LEU A 22 -5.88 -11.88 -4.18
CA LEU A 22 -7.16 -11.85 -4.90
C LEU A 22 -6.96 -11.73 -6.42
N MET A 23 -5.97 -10.95 -6.89
CA MET A 23 -5.65 -10.83 -8.31
C MET A 23 -5.18 -12.15 -8.91
N ILE A 24 -4.36 -12.91 -8.19
CA ILE A 24 -3.84 -14.21 -8.64
C ILE A 24 -4.97 -15.25 -8.69
N LEU A 25 -5.88 -15.23 -7.70
CA LEU A 25 -7.00 -16.16 -7.63
C LEU A 25 -8.14 -15.78 -8.59
N THR A 26 -8.21 -14.53 -9.03
CA THR A 26 -9.24 -14.05 -9.95
C THR A 26 -8.86 -14.38 -11.40
N PRO A 27 -9.70 -15.11 -12.15
CA PRO A 27 -9.46 -15.31 -13.57
C PRO A 27 -9.53 -13.97 -14.34
N GLN A 28 -8.72 -13.85 -15.40
CA GLN A 28 -8.66 -12.65 -16.26
C GLN A 28 -10.02 -12.29 -16.87
N GLU A 29 -10.87 -13.30 -17.06
CA GLU A 29 -12.25 -13.20 -17.52
C GLU A 29 -13.17 -13.50 -16.33
N PRO A 30 -14.10 -12.62 -15.94
CA PRO A 30 -14.52 -11.39 -16.60
C PRO A 30 -13.56 -10.20 -16.37
N GLN A 31 -13.24 -9.49 -17.46
CA GLN A 31 -12.26 -8.39 -17.48
C GLN A 31 -12.53 -7.26 -16.48
N LEU A 32 -13.80 -7.02 -16.13
CA LEU A 32 -14.19 -5.92 -15.25
C LEU A 32 -13.67 -6.12 -13.82
N LEU A 33 -13.80 -7.33 -13.27
CA LEU A 33 -13.39 -7.62 -11.89
C LEU A 33 -11.86 -7.64 -11.77
N TYR A 34 -11.18 -8.24 -12.73
CA TYR A 34 -9.72 -8.20 -12.83
C TYR A 34 -9.18 -6.75 -12.95
N THR A 35 -9.80 -5.93 -13.79
CA THR A 35 -9.41 -4.51 -13.96
C THR A 35 -9.62 -3.69 -12.68
N ILE A 36 -10.71 -3.94 -11.94
CA ILE A 36 -10.96 -3.26 -10.66
C ILE A 36 -9.88 -3.64 -9.63
N ILE A 37 -9.56 -4.92 -9.49
CA ILE A 37 -8.52 -5.38 -8.55
C ILE A 37 -7.16 -4.79 -8.93
N GLN A 38 -6.82 -4.76 -10.22
CA GLN A 38 -5.58 -4.16 -10.72
C GLN A 38 -5.50 -2.66 -10.38
N LYS A 39 -6.60 -1.90 -10.53
CA LYS A 39 -6.66 -0.48 -10.15
C LYS A 39 -6.54 -0.30 -8.64
N LEU A 40 -7.18 -1.14 -7.83
CA LEU A 40 -7.05 -1.11 -6.36
C LEU A 40 -5.61 -1.38 -5.91
N LEU A 41 -4.93 -2.34 -6.55
CA LEU A 41 -3.50 -2.60 -6.35
C LEU A 41 -2.66 -1.36 -6.65
N ALA A 42 -2.87 -0.73 -7.81
CA ALA A 42 -2.14 0.49 -8.18
C ALA A 42 -2.36 1.63 -7.17
N ILE A 43 -3.61 1.87 -6.77
CA ILE A 43 -3.94 2.90 -5.76
C ILE A 43 -3.24 2.60 -4.43
N SER A 44 -3.25 1.35 -3.98
CA SER A 44 -2.59 0.98 -2.74
C SER A 44 -1.07 1.17 -2.79
N LEU A 45 -0.42 0.97 -3.94
CA LEU A 45 1.00 1.31 -4.14
C LEU A 45 1.27 2.81 -3.95
N PHE A 46 0.40 3.67 -4.50
CA PHE A 46 0.49 5.12 -4.31
C PHE A 46 0.27 5.55 -2.85
N ILE A 47 -0.27 4.71 -1.97
CA ILE A 47 -0.43 5.01 -0.55
C ILE A 47 0.74 4.43 0.26
N VAL A 48 1.16 3.20 -0.06
CA VAL A 48 2.26 2.51 0.62
C VAL A 48 3.58 3.26 0.42
N LEU A 49 3.90 3.68 -0.81
CA LEU A 49 5.19 4.30 -1.12
C LEU A 49 5.39 5.66 -0.42
N PRO A 50 4.44 6.62 -0.45
CA PRO A 50 4.59 7.87 0.30
C PRO A 50 4.56 7.65 1.80
N SER A 51 3.75 6.71 2.30
CA SER A 51 3.72 6.37 3.74
C SER A 51 5.07 5.83 4.22
N PHE A 52 5.71 4.99 3.39
CA PHE A 52 7.05 4.47 3.64
C PHE A 52 8.10 5.59 3.62
N ALA A 53 8.10 6.42 2.57
CA ALA A 53 9.02 7.55 2.45
C ALA A 53 8.89 8.51 3.64
N LEU A 54 7.66 8.82 4.07
CA LEU A 54 7.40 9.68 5.22
C LEU A 54 7.86 9.04 6.54
N ALA A 55 7.66 7.73 6.71
CA ALA A 55 8.13 6.99 7.88
C ALA A 55 9.66 6.99 7.98
N VAL A 56 10.37 6.87 6.85
CA VAL A 56 11.83 6.94 6.76
C VAL A 56 12.32 8.37 7.00
N ALA A 57 11.77 9.37 6.32
CA ALA A 57 12.13 10.78 6.49
C ALA A 57 11.93 11.25 7.95
N ALA A 58 10.84 10.83 8.58
CA ALA A 58 10.58 11.14 9.99
C ALA A 58 11.66 10.57 10.93
N ARG A 59 12.29 9.43 10.60
CA ARG A 59 13.43 8.92 11.39
C ARG A 59 14.62 9.85 11.33
N PHE A 60 14.96 10.36 10.15
CA PHE A 60 16.09 11.28 9.97
C PHE A 60 15.86 12.64 10.62
N LEU A 61 14.61 13.12 10.65
CA LEU A 61 14.25 14.38 11.32
C LEU A 61 14.26 14.25 12.85
N ASN A 62 13.94 13.07 13.40
CA ASN A 62 13.94 12.83 14.84
C ASN A 62 15.34 12.57 15.44
N THR A 63 16.37 12.32 14.63
CA THR A 63 17.75 12.13 15.11
C THR A 63 18.48 13.45 15.42
N LYS A 64 17.81 14.61 15.26
CA LYS A 64 18.42 15.94 15.42
C LYS A 64 18.14 16.62 16.78
N HIS A 65 17.86 15.85 17.84
CA HIS A 65 17.76 16.37 19.20
C HIS A 65 18.34 15.39 20.22
#